data_AF-X1SSG6-F1
#
_entry.id   AF-X1SSG6-F1
#
_cell.length_a   1.000
_cell.length_b   1.000
_cell.length_c   1.000
_cell.angle_alpha   90.00
_cell.angle_beta   90.00
_cell.angle_gamma   90.00
#
_symmetry.space_group_name_H-M   'P 1'
#
loop_
_entity.id
_entity.type
_entity.pdbx_description
1 polymer ?
#
loop_
_entity_poly.entity_id
_entity_poly.type
_entity_poly.pdbx_seq_one_letter_code
_entity_poly.pdbx_strand_id
1 'polypeptide(L)'
;MAETHDFELQMCEKCGATIGAKKHLIWLYEKLGPLAYTNPSLLLAKSGELSTKPPKATEQAEEDKDIRPNDFMRILCPKCKCELNIRL
;
A
#
# COMPACT_ATOMS: atom_id res chain seq x y z
N MET A 1 -19.86 -18.42 19.08
CA MET A 1 -18.43 -18.67 18.83
C MET A 1 -17.94 -17.62 17.84
N ALA A 2 -16.86 -16.91 18.15
CA ALA A 2 -16.22 -16.00 17.19
C ALA A 2 -15.27 -16.83 16.32
N GLU A 3 -15.47 -16.81 15.01
CA GLU A 3 -14.56 -17.41 14.04
C GLU A 3 -13.40 -16.44 13.78
N THR A 4 -12.16 -16.90 13.97
CA THR A 4 -10.94 -16.11 13.74
C THR A 4 -10.23 -16.61 12.49
N HIS A 5 -9.90 -15.69 11.57
CA HIS A 5 -9.16 -15.98 10.35
C HIS A 5 -7.83 -15.21 10.34
N ASP A 6 -6.76 -15.92 9.98
CA ASP A 6 -5.43 -15.34 9.82
C ASP A 6 -5.20 -14.82 8.40
N PHE A 7 -4.69 -13.60 8.28
CA PHE A 7 -4.39 -12.97 7.00
C PHE A 7 -3.05 -12.23 7.03
N GLU A 8 -2.37 -12.20 5.89
CA GLU A 8 -1.18 -11.36 5.68
C GLU A 8 -1.59 -9.88 5.71
N LEU A 9 -0.99 -9.11 6.62
CA LEU A 9 -1.26 -7.69 6.79
C LEU A 9 -0.33 -6.85 5.92
N GLN A 10 -0.90 -5.86 5.25
CA GLN A 10 -0.15 -4.85 4.53
C GLN A 10 0.12 -3.65 5.44
N MET A 11 1.40 -3.28 5.54
CA MET A 11 1.85 -2.10 6.27
C MET A 11 2.15 -0.95 5.30
N CYS A 12 2.02 0.28 5.82
CA CYS A 12 2.43 1.49 5.12
C CYS A 12 3.96 1.58 5.04
N GLU A 13 4.49 1.79 3.84
CA GLU A 13 5.94 1.87 3.61
C GLU A 13 6.58 3.17 4.13
N LYS A 14 5.78 4.18 4.50
CA LYS A 14 6.25 5.45 5.09
C LYS A 14 6.20 5.47 6.61
N CYS A 15 5.05 5.14 7.21
CA CYS A 15 4.83 5.27 8.66
C CYS A 15 4.66 3.94 9.39
N GLY A 16 4.70 2.81 8.69
CA GLY A 16 4.50 1.49 9.29
C GLY A 16 3.06 1.17 9.74
N ALA A 17 2.11 2.10 9.61
CA ALA A 17 0.72 1.84 10.00
C ALA A 17 0.11 0.67 9.23
N THR A 18 -0.66 -0.18 9.92
CA THR A 18 -1.43 -1.27 9.29
C THR A 18 -2.54 -0.68 8.42
N ILE A 19 -2.55 -1.04 7.14
CA ILE A 19 -3.57 -0.59 6.17
C ILE A 19 -4.75 -1.56 6.18
N GLY A 20 -4.46 -2.86 6.19
CA GLY A 20 -5.46 -3.93 6.16
C GLY A 20 -4.87 -5.24 5.65
N ALA A 21 -5.72 -6.25 5.43
CA ALA A 21 -5.28 -7.50 4.83
C ALA A 21 -4.90 -7.30 3.36
N LYS A 22 -3.77 -7.87 2.94
CA LYS A 22 -3.29 -7.84 1.55
C LYS A 22 -4.38 -8.34 0.58
N LYS A 23 -5.01 -9.48 0.93
CA LYS A 23 -6.13 -10.08 0.19
C LYS A 23 -7.28 -9.10 -0.04
N HIS A 24 -7.55 -8.20 0.91
CA HIS A 24 -8.61 -7.21 0.77
C HIS A 24 -8.25 -6.12 -0.24
N LEU A 25 -6.99 -5.68 -0.28
CA LEU A 25 -6.50 -4.71 -1.27
C LEU A 25 -6.57 -5.27 -2.68
N ILE A 26 -6.19 -6.54 -2.88
CA ILE A 26 -6.31 -7.24 -4.16
C ILE A 26 -7.78 -7.37 -4.56
N TRP A 27 -8.64 -7.82 -3.64
CA TRP A 27 -10.08 -7.91 -3.90
C TRP A 27 -10.66 -6.54 -4.31
N LEU A 28 -10.24 -5.46 -3.66
CA LEU A 28 -10.66 -4.11 -3.99
C LEU A 28 -10.16 -3.68 -5.38
N TYR A 29 -8.92 -4.02 -5.75
CA TYR A 29 -8.39 -3.79 -7.10
C TYR A 29 -9.27 -4.45 -8.16
N GLU A 30 -9.59 -5.75 -7.98
CA GLU A 30 -10.44 -6.49 -8.92
C GLU A 30 -11.86 -5.90 -9.00
N LYS A 31 -12.41 -5.44 -7.87
CA LYS A 31 -13.76 -4.83 -7.83
C LYS A 31 -13.83 -3.46 -8.49
N LEU A 32 -12.77 -2.66 -8.38
CA LEU A 32 -12.71 -1.33 -9.00
C LEU A 32 -12.33 -1.39 -10.48
N GLY A 33 -11.67 -2.47 -10.92
CA GLY A 33 -11.27 -2.67 -12.31
C GLY A 33 -10.43 -1.50 -12.83
N PRO A 34 -10.80 -0.85 -13.95
CA PRO A 34 -10.03 0.26 -14.51
C PRO A 34 -9.82 1.46 -13.57
N LEU A 35 -10.72 1.68 -12.61
CA LEU A 35 -10.57 2.78 -11.66
C LEU A 35 -9.39 2.56 -10.71
N ALA A 36 -9.00 1.31 -10.47
CA ALA A 36 -7.89 0.97 -9.59
C ALA A 36 -6.54 1.51 -10.10
N TYR A 37 -6.38 1.72 -11.41
CA TYR A 37 -5.16 2.30 -12.00
C TYR A 37 -4.87 3.72 -11.53
N THR A 38 -5.88 4.46 -11.06
CA THR A 38 -5.71 5.81 -10.50
C THR A 38 -5.13 5.80 -9.08
N ASN A 39 -5.05 4.63 -8.45
CA ASN A 39 -4.55 4.47 -7.09
C ASN A 39 -3.26 3.63 -7.09
N PRO A 40 -2.08 4.27 -6.97
CA PRO A 40 -0.80 3.57 -6.98
C PRO A 40 -0.71 2.43 -5.96
N SER A 41 -1.28 2.60 -4.76
CA SER A 41 -1.25 1.56 -3.73
C SER A 41 -2.06 0.32 -4.10
N LEU A 42 -3.17 0.45 -4.84
CA LEU A 42 -3.94 -0.70 -5.33
C LEU A 42 -3.24 -1.38 -6.50
N LEU A 43 -2.68 -0.58 -7.41
CA LEU A 43 -1.88 -1.09 -8.53
C LEU A 43 -0.68 -1.91 -8.03
N LEU A 44 0.03 -1.41 -7.02
CA LEU A 44 1.16 -2.08 -6.39
C LEU A 44 0.73 -3.32 -5.59
N ALA A 45 -0.42 -3.28 -4.92
CA ALA A 45 -0.94 -4.46 -4.22
C ALA A 45 -1.19 -5.63 -5.18
N LYS A 46 -1.70 -5.36 -6.40
CA LYS A 46 -1.88 -6.39 -7.42
C LYS A 46 -0.57 -6.83 -8.08
N SER A 47 0.34 -5.90 -8.38
CA SER A 47 1.64 -6.24 -8.99
C SER A 47 2.55 -7.02 -8.04
N GLY A 48 2.39 -6.83 -6.73
CA GLY A 48 3.08 -7.61 -5.70
C GLY A 48 2.68 -9.08 -5.70
N GLU A 49 1.47 -9.45 -6.12
CA GLU A 49 1.10 -10.87 -6.34
C GLU A 49 1.84 -11.49 -7.53
N LEU A 50 2.13 -10.69 -8.55
CA LEU A 50 2.84 -11.12 -9.76
C LEU A 50 4.36 -11.18 -9.56
N SER A 51 4.88 -10.51 -8.53
CA SER A 51 6.30 -10.53 -8.19
C SER A 51 6.67 -11.82 -7.46
N THR A 52 7.45 -12.68 -8.12
CA THR A 52 8.05 -13.90 -7.55
C THR A 52 9.21 -13.63 -6.60
N LYS A 53 9.59 -12.35 -6.43
CA LYS A 53 10.69 -11.94 -5.56
C LYS A 53 10.14 -11.65 -4.17
N PRO A 54 10.78 -12.14 -3.09
CA PRO A 54 10.38 -11.74 -1.75
C PRO A 54 10.39 -10.21 -1.69
N PRO A 55 9.41 -9.58 -1.01
CA PRO A 55 9.44 -8.14 -0.81
C PRO A 55 10.81 -7.84 -0.20
N LYS A 56 11.61 -7.03 -0.89
CA LYS A 56 12.83 -6.51 -0.28
C LYS A 56 12.33 -5.85 1.00
N ALA A 57 12.87 -6.27 2.15
CA ALA A 57 12.68 -5.53 3.38
C ALA A 57 13.07 -4.09 3.04
N THR A 58 12.07 -3.23 2.87
CA THR A 58 12.29 -1.81 2.68
C THR A 58 13.03 -1.44 3.94
N GLU A 59 14.30 -1.08 3.78
CA GLU A 59 15.09 -0.42 4.81
C GLU A 59 14.15 0.59 5.45
N GLN A 60 13.87 0.40 6.74
CA GLN A 60 12.92 1.19 7.50
C GLN A 60 13.10 2.63 7.07
N ALA A 61 12.08 3.18 6.41
CA ALA A 61 12.20 4.51 5.83
C ALA A 61 12.68 5.43 6.93
N GLU A 62 13.88 5.97 6.76
CA GLU A 62 14.34 7.11 7.54
C GLU A 62 13.18 8.11 7.55
N GLU A 63 12.94 8.76 8.69
CA GLU A 63 11.94 9.82 8.85
C GLU A 63 12.34 11.06 8.03
N ASP A 64 12.73 10.88 6.78
CA ASP A 64 12.91 11.94 5.82
C ASP A 64 11.52 12.55 5.57
N LYS A 65 11.36 13.75 6.11
CA LYS A 65 10.12 14.53 6.05
C LYS A 65 9.87 15.08 4.65
N ASP A 66 10.85 14.98 3.76
CA ASP A 66 10.74 15.49 2.40
C ASP A 66 9.95 14.51 1.50
N ILE A 67 9.08 15.09 0.68
CA ILE A 67 8.25 14.33 -0.26
C ILE A 67 9.08 14.05 -1.49
N ARG A 68 9.44 12.79 -1.70
CA ARG A 68 10.19 12.37 -2.88
C ARG A 68 9.21 11.90 -3.97
N PRO A 69 9.55 12.06 -5.26
CA PRO A 69 8.74 11.52 -6.35
C PRO A 69 8.46 10.01 -6.23
N ASN A 70 9.39 9.27 -5.61
CA ASN A 70 9.23 7.84 -5.37
C ASN A 70 8.09 7.51 -4.37
N ASP A 71 7.70 8.44 -3.49
CA ASP A 71 6.63 8.21 -2.53
C ASP A 71 5.26 8.04 -3.19
N PHE A 72 5.07 8.57 -4.40
CA PHE A 72 3.86 8.35 -5.19
C PHE A 72 3.70 6.90 -5.67
N MET A 73 4.79 6.12 -5.72
CA MET A 73 4.82 4.71 -6.12
C MET A 73 5.11 3.78 -4.94
N ARG A 74 4.54 4.09 -3.77
CA ARG A 74 4.61 3.27 -2.56
C ARG A 74 3.22 2.82 -2.08
N ILE A 75 3.18 1.75 -1.30
CA ILE A 75 1.94 1.35 -0.60
C ILE A 75 1.81 2.19 0.68
N LEU A 76 0.85 3.12 0.68
CA LEU A 76 0.69 4.12 1.73
C LEU A 76 -0.68 4.06 2.39
N CYS A 77 -0.73 4.36 3.69
CA CYS A 77 -1.99 4.56 4.39
C CYS A 77 -2.68 5.86 3.92
N PRO A 78 -4.00 6.02 4.16
CA PRO A 78 -4.73 7.22 3.76
C PRO A 78 -4.11 8.52 4.28
N LYS A 79 -3.58 8.51 5.52
CA LYS A 79 -2.93 9.67 6.14
C LYS A 79 -1.70 10.12 5.36
N CYS A 80 -0.74 9.21 5.14
CA CYS A 80 0.50 9.52 4.42
C CYS A 80 0.24 9.83 2.95
N LYS A 81 -0.74 9.17 2.32
CA LYS A 81 -1.14 9.47 0.95
C LYS A 81 -1.70 10.90 0.82
N CYS A 82 -2.49 11.35 1.79
CA CYS A 82 -3.00 12.73 1.80
C CYS A 82 -1.91 13.79 1.96
N GLU A 83 -0.79 13.48 2.63
CA GLU A 83 0.36 14.38 2.75
C GLU A 83 1.07 14.59 1.40
N LEU A 84 1.01 13.61 0.49
CA LEU A 84 1.60 13.70 -0.85
C LEU A 84 0.77 14.54 -1.83
N ASN A 85 -0.52 14.71 -1.57
CA ASN A 85 -1.34 15.54 -2.44
C ASN A 85 -0.93 17.00 -2.25
N ILE A 86 -0.38 17.58 -3.31
CA ILE A 86 -0.09 19.02 -3.38
C ILE A 86 -1.39 19.75 -3.07
N ARG A 87 -1.45 20.41 -1.91
CA ARG A 87 -2.50 21.38 -1.60
C ARG A 87 -2.14 22.66 -2.36
N LEU A 88 -2.72 22.81 -3.55
CA LEU A 88 -2.71 24.07 -4.29
C LEU A 88 -3.49 25.14 -3.52
#